data_AF-A0A8S1HDQ5-F1
#
_entry.id   AF-A0A8S1HDQ5-F1
#
_cell.length_a   1.000
_cell.length_b   1.000
_cell.length_c   1.000
_cell.angle_alpha   90.00
_cell.angle_beta   90.00
_cell.angle_gamma   90.00
#
_symmetry.space_group_name_H-M   'P 1'
#
loop_
_entity.id
_entity.type
_entity.pdbx_description
1 polymer ?
#
loop_
_entity_poly.entity_id
_entity_poly.type
_entity_poly.pdbx_seq_one_letter_code
_entity_poly.pdbx_strand_id
1 'polypeptide(L)'
;MRLIVAFLVAIICTKAVSSRDPNLCDAKRIYQCDDFATCCQYKDGSEGCCPFTAATCCPQFSSCCPSGFECSPDGCLRISPNNPM
;
A
#
# COMPACT_ATOMS: atom_id res chain seq x y z
N MET A 1 0.01 15.32 42.15
CA MET A 1 0.76 15.70 40.91
C MET A 1 0.98 14.52 39.96
N ARG A 2 1.48 13.35 40.43
CA ARG A 2 1.65 12.14 39.60
C ARG A 2 0.37 11.58 38.96
N LEU A 3 -0.77 11.64 39.67
CA LEU A 3 -2.06 11.21 39.11
C LEU A 3 -2.53 12.13 37.97
N ILE A 4 -2.32 13.45 38.09
CA ILE A 4 -2.74 14.43 37.08
C ILE A 4 -1.97 14.19 35.76
N VAL A 5 -0.68 13.88 35.85
CA VAL A 5 0.17 13.52 34.70
C VAL A 5 -0.37 12.26 33.99
N ALA A 6 -0.79 11.23 34.73
CA ALA A 6 -1.36 10.01 34.15
C ALA A 6 -2.71 10.26 33.43
N PHE A 7 -3.56 11.11 34.01
CA PHE A 7 -4.82 11.52 33.37
C PHE A 7 -4.58 12.33 32.09
N LEU A 8 -3.61 13.24 32.08
CA LEU A 8 -3.26 14.01 30.88
C LEU A 8 -2.65 13.11 29.79
N VAL A 9 -1.80 12.15 30.14
CA VAL A 9 -1.25 11.16 29.19
C VAL A 9 -2.37 10.29 28.61
N ALA A 10 -3.36 9.85 29.41
CA ALA A 10 -4.52 9.11 28.92
C ALA A 10 -5.42 9.95 27.98
N ILE A 11 -5.56 11.26 28.23
CA ILE A 11 -6.29 12.19 27.35
C ILE A 11 -5.52 12.40 26.02
N ILE A 12 -4.19 12.47 26.06
CA ILE A 12 -3.35 12.54 24.86
C ILE A 12 -3.43 11.22 24.06
N CYS A 13 -3.44 10.06 24.72
CA CYS A 13 -3.61 8.75 24.07
C CYS A 13 -5.02 8.49 23.51
N THR A 14 -6.05 9.23 23.96
CA THR A 14 -7.45 9.05 23.50
C THR A 14 -7.84 9.96 22.34
N LYS A 15 -6.97 10.89 21.92
CA LYS A 15 -7.18 11.67 20.69
C LYS A 15 -6.39 11.02 19.57
N ALA A 16 -7.01 10.00 18.98
CA ALA A 16 -6.58 9.28 17.79
C ALA A 16 -5.07 9.01 17.77
N VAL A 17 -4.66 7.82 18.24
CA VAL A 17 -3.45 7.21 17.70
C VAL A 17 -3.60 7.35 16.17
N SER A 18 -2.77 8.19 15.57
CA SER A 18 -2.75 8.38 14.14
C SER A 18 -2.17 7.07 13.62
N SER A 19 -3.04 6.06 13.47
CA SER A 19 -2.70 4.82 12.82
C SER A 19 -2.54 5.16 11.35
N ARG A 20 -1.39 5.74 11.02
CA ARG A 20 -0.86 5.66 9.66
C ARG A 20 -0.39 4.22 9.52
N ASP A 21 -1.35 3.29 9.46
CA ASP A 21 -1.07 1.96 8.97
C ASP A 21 -0.70 2.14 7.50
N PRO A 22 0.57 1.89 7.12
CA PRO A 22 1.05 2.09 5.75
C PRO A 22 0.38 1.15 4.75
N ASN A 23 -0.33 0.14 5.23
CA ASN A 23 -0.95 -0.89 4.42
C ASN A 23 -2.44 -0.62 4.17
N LEU A 24 -2.91 0.61 4.33
CA LEU A 24 -4.32 0.92 4.22
C LEU A 24 -4.66 1.41 2.81
N CYS A 25 -5.31 0.52 2.08
CA CYS A 25 -5.52 0.50 0.64
C CYS A 25 -6.93 1.02 0.33
N ASP A 26 -7.28 2.22 0.80
CA ASP A 26 -8.46 3.03 0.44
C ASP A 26 -8.33 4.41 1.11
N ALA A 27 -8.78 5.48 0.43
CA ALA A 27 -8.96 6.82 1.03
C ALA A 27 -9.82 6.78 2.30
N LYS A 28 -10.78 5.85 2.36
CA LYS A 28 -11.66 5.62 3.52
C LYS A 28 -11.01 4.82 4.65
N ARG A 29 -9.78 4.32 4.45
CA ARG A 29 -8.99 3.69 5.50
C ARG A 29 -9.63 2.43 6.13
N ILE A 30 -10.34 1.63 5.31
CA ILE A 30 -11.11 0.45 5.77
C ILE A 30 -10.63 -0.87 5.20
N TYR A 31 -9.74 -0.85 4.21
CA TYR A 31 -9.20 -2.04 3.57
C TYR A 31 -7.70 -2.08 3.79
N GLN A 32 -7.20 -3.13 4.45
CA GLN A 32 -5.78 -3.26 4.80
C GLN A 32 -5.15 -4.40 4.00
N CYS A 33 -4.06 -4.11 3.31
CA CYS A 33 -3.16 -5.08 2.70
C CYS A 33 -2.25 -5.71 3.78
N ASP A 34 -1.71 -6.90 3.54
CA ASP A 34 -0.66 -7.47 4.41
C ASP A 34 0.61 -6.58 4.45
N ASP A 35 1.46 -6.74 5.46
CA ASP A 35 2.70 -5.94 5.63
C ASP A 35 3.66 -5.99 4.45
N PHE A 36 3.56 -7.04 3.63
CA PHE A 36 4.41 -7.24 2.45
C PHE A 36 3.66 -6.98 1.14
N ALA A 37 2.47 -6.40 1.21
CA ALA A 37 1.63 -6.12 0.07
C ALA A 37 1.63 -4.62 -0.30
N THR A 38 1.53 -4.35 -1.60
CA THR A 38 1.49 -2.99 -2.17
C THR A 38 0.06 -2.66 -2.59
N CYS A 39 -0.46 -1.47 -2.23
CA CYS A 39 -1.75 -1.00 -2.72
C CYS A 39 -1.60 -0.53 -4.17
N CYS A 40 -2.45 -1.04 -5.07
CA CYS A 40 -2.49 -0.60 -6.45
C CYS A 40 -3.88 -0.07 -6.80
N GLN A 41 -3.90 1.08 -7.49
CA GLN A 41 -5.11 1.65 -8.06
C GLN A 41 -5.15 1.36 -9.57
N TYR A 42 -6.33 0.96 -10.06
CA TYR A 42 -6.55 0.54 -11.42
C TYR A 42 -7.35 1.58 -12.21
N LYS A 43 -7.35 1.49 -13.55
CA LYS A 43 -7.99 2.51 -14.41
C LYS A 43 -9.51 2.58 -14.27
N ASP A 44 -10.15 1.50 -13.85
CA ASP A 44 -11.58 1.43 -13.54
C ASP A 44 -11.93 2.10 -12.20
N GLY A 45 -10.93 2.64 -11.48
CA GLY A 45 -11.08 3.25 -10.17
C GLY A 45 -11.14 2.23 -9.03
N SER A 46 -10.97 0.94 -9.33
CA SER A 46 -10.84 -0.08 -8.30
C SER A 46 -9.45 -0.03 -7.66
N GLU A 47 -9.36 -0.47 -6.41
CA GLU A 47 -8.11 -0.59 -5.66
C GLU A 47 -7.94 -2.04 -5.19
N GLY A 48 -6.71 -2.54 -5.20
CA GLY A 48 -6.40 -3.93 -4.84
C GLY A 48 -5.08 -4.08 -4.10
N CYS A 49 -4.96 -5.21 -3.39
CA CYS A 49 -3.72 -5.63 -2.73
C CYS A 49 -2.86 -6.44 -3.70
N CYS A 50 -1.62 -6.04 -3.87
CA CYS A 50 -0.63 -6.84 -4.58
C CYS A 50 0.26 -7.56 -3.58
N PRO A 51 0.39 -8.89 -3.62
CA PRO A 51 1.14 -9.67 -2.63
C PRO A 51 2.66 -9.49 -2.72
N PHE A 52 3.14 -8.61 -3.61
CA PHE A 52 4.55 -8.31 -3.79
C PHE A 52 4.92 -7.01 -3.08
N THR A 53 6.08 -7.02 -2.44
CA THR A 53 6.72 -5.81 -1.91
C THR A 53 7.24 -4.96 -3.06
N ALA A 54 6.97 -3.66 -3.04
CA ALA A 54 7.40 -2.72 -4.09
C ALA A 54 6.94 -3.18 -5.49
N ALA A 55 5.69 -3.62 -5.59
CA ALA A 55 5.09 -4.06 -6.85
C ALA A 55 4.97 -2.92 -7.85
N THR A 56 5.13 -3.22 -9.14
CA THR A 56 4.73 -2.34 -10.22
C THR A 56 3.23 -2.50 -10.45
N CYS A 57 2.45 -1.45 -10.20
CA CYS A 57 1.00 -1.45 -10.46
C CYS A 57 0.73 -1.32 -11.96
N CYS A 58 -0.05 -2.24 -12.54
CA CYS A 58 -0.45 -2.19 -13.95
C CYS A 58 -1.91 -1.74 -14.07
N PRO A 59 -2.19 -0.43 -14.13
CA PRO A 59 -3.55 0.09 -14.08
C PRO A 59 -4.40 -0.30 -15.30
N GLN A 60 -3.76 -0.68 -16.41
CA GLN A 60 -4.44 -1.10 -17.64
C GLN A 60 -5.01 -2.52 -17.59
N PHE A 61 -4.41 -3.40 -16.78
CA PHE A 61 -4.70 -4.84 -16.80
C PHE A 61 -5.28 -5.34 -15.48
N SER A 62 -5.66 -4.43 -14.58
CA SER A 62 -6.11 -4.72 -13.21
C SER A 62 -5.21 -5.74 -12.48
N SER A 63 -3.92 -5.72 -12.80
CA SER A 63 -2.91 -6.70 -12.40
C SER A 63 -1.69 -5.98 -11.83
N CYS A 64 -0.81 -6.71 -11.18
CA CYS A 64 0.43 -6.16 -10.67
C CYS A 64 1.59 -7.10 -10.86
N CYS A 65 2.76 -6.49 -11.08
CA CYS A 65 3.98 -7.20 -11.35
C CYS A 65 4.95 -7.07 -10.17
N PRO A 66 5.78 -8.08 -9.91
CA PRO A 66 6.84 -7.98 -8.92
C PRO A 66 7.87 -6.93 -9.33
N SER A 67 8.68 -6.47 -8.36
CA SER A 67 9.73 -5.49 -8.62
C SER A 67 10.71 -5.98 -9.70
N GLY A 68 11.11 -5.07 -10.60
CA GLY A 68 11.99 -5.39 -11.75
C GLY A 68 11.26 -5.96 -12.97
N PHE A 69 9.93 -5.92 -12.96
CA PHE A 69 9.09 -6.27 -14.11
C PHE A 69 8.27 -5.06 -14.59
N GLU A 70 8.00 -5.03 -15.89
CA GLU A 70 7.15 -4.07 -16.57
C GLU A 70 5.83 -4.69 -17.03
N CYS A 71 4.82 -3.83 -17.11
CA CYS A 71 3.48 -4.19 -17.54
C CYS A 71 3.43 -4.30 -19.07
N SER A 72 3.07 -5.47 -19.58
CA SER A 72 2.79 -5.74 -20.99
C SER A 72 1.35 -6.26 -21.14
N PRO A 73 0.71 -6.09 -22.31
CA PRO A 73 -0.57 -6.76 -22.61
C PRO A 73 -0.55 -8.27 -22.39
N ASP A 74 0.61 -8.92 -22.54
CA ASP A 74 0.77 -10.36 -22.34
C ASP A 74 1.17 -10.75 -20.90
N GLY A 75 1.28 -9.78 -19.97
CA GLY A 75 1.61 -10.00 -18.56
C GLY A 75 2.81 -9.19 -18.06
N CYS A 76 3.62 -9.80 -17.18
CA CYS A 76 4.78 -9.14 -16.57
C CYS A 76 6.07 -9.51 -17.32
N LEU A 77 6.73 -8.54 -17.95
CA LEU A 77 8.01 -8.74 -18.63
C LEU A 77 9.15 -8.32 -17.72
N ARG A 78 10.21 -9.14 -17.60
CA ARG A 78 11.40 -8.74 -16.83
C ARG A 78 12.16 -7.65 -17.57
N ILE A 79 12.43 -6.55 -16.90
CA ILE A 79 13.32 -5.53 -17.42
C ILE A 79 14.74 -6.09 -17.30
N SER A 80 15.34 -6.47 -18.42
CA SER A 80 16.76 -6.81 -18.45
C SER A 80 17.53 -5.49 -18.49
N PRO A 81 18.45 -5.19 -17.55
CA PRO A 81 19.13 -3.89 -17.49
C PRO A 81 20.00 -3.57 -18.72
N ASN A 82 20.16 -4.52 -19.65
CA ASN A 82 20.92 -4.38 -20.89
C ASN A 82 20.07 -4.32 -22.17
N ASN A 83 18.74 -4.29 -22.08
CA ASN A 83 17.87 -4.11 -23.25
C ASN A 83 16.71 -3.17 -22.91
N PRO A 84 16.93 -1.84 -22.93
CA PRO A 84 15.84 -0.89 -22.85
C PRO A 84 14.97 -1.07 -24.10
N MET A 85 13.70 -1.41 -23.87
CA MET A 85 12.64 -1.43 -24.89
C MET A 85 12.03 -0.04 -25.03
#